data_AF-A0A928FID7-F1
#
_entry.id   AF-A0A928FID7-F1
#
_cell.length_a   1.000
_cell.length_b   1.000
_cell.length_c   1.000
_cell.angle_alpha   90.00
_cell.angle_beta   90.00
_cell.angle_gamma   90.00
#
_symmetry.space_group_name_H-M   'P 1'
#
loop_
_entity.id
_entity.type
_entity.pdbx_description
1 polymer ?
#
loop_
_entity_poly.entity_id
_entity_poly.type
_entity_poly.pdbx_seq_one_letter_code
_entity_poly.pdbx_strand_id
1 'polypeptide(L)'
;MRNDKNGTVSLKTRKNQKDFKISTLSNWRGMEHDFALLVSPYFQYPSTNSQIYSSSLDNSVCLLSWEHILFLLVNNIVENDSLSLEQIWNAPKRIERDSKIAYADRQNCLFPYINKFVCDRISKKIQDFEELLKSCKIDIAKRGDCEIQHIDTEINIIKGFSREKAVLELIKSRKLEERISSIKSFVKSLE
;
A
#
# COMPACT_ATOMS: atom_id res chain seq x y z
N MET A 1 11.41 18.58 13.80
CA MET A 1 12.16 17.75 14.76
C MET A 1 11.26 17.45 15.95
N ARG A 2 11.29 16.22 16.49
CA ARG A 2 10.55 15.69 17.68
C ARG A 2 9.10 15.24 17.38
N ASN A 3 8.57 14.15 17.94
CA ASN A 3 9.12 13.07 18.76
C ASN A 3 8.11 11.90 18.66
N ASP A 4 8.50 10.79 18.03
CA ASP A 4 7.75 9.52 18.12
C ASP A 4 8.11 8.83 19.43
N LYS A 5 7.45 9.21 20.53
CA LYS A 5 7.46 8.46 21.79
C LYS A 5 6.15 8.70 22.52
N ASN A 6 5.11 7.91 22.23
CA ASN A 6 4.07 7.41 23.15
C ASN A 6 2.71 7.19 22.45
N GLY A 7 2.19 5.96 22.50
CA GLY A 7 0.78 5.65 22.22
C GLY A 7 0.50 5.35 20.76
N THR A 8 0.72 4.11 20.34
CA THR A 8 0.55 3.68 18.95
C THR A 8 -0.94 3.54 18.60
N VAL A 9 -1.51 4.60 18.03
CA VAL A 9 -2.49 4.48 16.94
C VAL A 9 -1.75 4.90 15.69
N SER A 10 -1.52 3.94 14.78
CA SER A 10 -0.80 4.15 13.53
C SER A 10 -1.64 4.97 12.57
N LEU A 11 -1.76 6.28 12.77
CA LEU A 11 -2.20 7.17 11.70
C LEU A 11 -1.20 6.98 10.54
N LYS A 12 -1.67 6.65 9.34
CA LYS A 12 -0.82 6.51 8.14
C LYS A 12 -0.36 7.90 7.68
N THR A 13 0.44 8.57 8.49
CA THR A 13 0.88 9.96 8.35
C THR A 13 2.03 10.10 7.36
N ARG A 14 2.84 9.05 7.18
CA ARG A 14 3.92 9.03 6.20
C ARG A 14 4.06 7.64 5.58
N LYS A 15 4.05 7.59 4.26
CA LYS A 15 4.27 6.34 3.52
C LYS A 15 5.76 6.25 3.23
N ASN A 16 6.49 5.52 4.05
CA ASN A 16 7.91 5.38 3.82
C ASN A 16 8.13 4.29 2.78
N GLN A 17 9.12 4.50 1.92
CA GLN A 17 9.54 3.48 0.94
C GLN A 17 9.81 2.12 1.59
N LYS A 18 10.41 2.10 2.80
CA LYS A 18 10.67 0.87 3.55
C LYS A 18 9.42 0.05 3.88
N ASP A 19 8.25 0.69 3.96
CA ASP A 19 7.00 0.04 4.33
C ASP A 19 6.44 -0.79 3.15
N PHE A 20 6.83 -0.47 1.91
CA PHE A 20 6.46 -1.24 0.72
C PHE A 20 7.30 -2.51 0.53
N LYS A 21 8.47 -2.60 1.16
CA LYS A 21 9.35 -3.79 1.18
C LYS A 21 9.59 -4.45 -0.19
N ILE A 22 9.77 -3.65 -1.23
CA ILE A 22 9.83 -4.12 -2.64
C ILE A 22 10.92 -5.18 -2.85
N SER A 23 12.15 -4.93 -2.38
CA SER A 23 13.25 -5.90 -2.50
C SER A 23 12.98 -7.19 -1.73
N THR A 24 12.40 -7.08 -0.52
CA THR A 24 12.00 -8.26 0.26
C THR A 24 10.90 -9.06 -0.44
N LEU A 25 9.91 -8.39 -1.03
CA LEU A 25 8.85 -9.04 -1.80
C LEU A 25 9.40 -9.76 -3.04
N SER A 26 10.37 -9.15 -3.73
CA SER A 26 11.08 -9.81 -4.84
C SER A 26 11.78 -11.09 -4.37
N ASN A 27 12.39 -11.08 -3.18
CA ASN A 27 13.05 -12.27 -2.62
C ASN A 27 12.04 -13.35 -2.22
N TRP A 28 10.85 -12.98 -1.75
CA TRP A 28 9.80 -13.94 -1.40
C TRP A 28 9.24 -14.71 -2.59
N ARG A 29 9.37 -14.17 -3.81
CA ARG A 29 9.04 -14.90 -5.05
C ARG A 29 9.87 -16.18 -5.21
N GLY A 30 11.10 -16.21 -4.68
CA GLY A 30 12.01 -17.34 -4.83
C GLY A 30 12.37 -17.62 -6.30
N MET A 31 12.76 -18.87 -6.58
CA MET A 31 13.03 -19.36 -7.95
C MET A 31 11.82 -20.07 -8.58
N GLU A 32 10.74 -20.27 -7.82
CA GLU A 32 9.58 -21.08 -8.23
C GLU A 32 8.49 -20.27 -8.94
N HIS A 33 8.51 -18.95 -8.79
CA HIS A 33 7.50 -18.06 -9.36
C HIS A 33 8.15 -17.02 -10.27
N ASP A 34 7.49 -16.69 -11.38
CA ASP A 34 8.04 -15.76 -12.37
C ASP A 34 7.78 -14.28 -12.03
N PHE A 35 6.66 -14.01 -11.34
CA PHE A 35 6.18 -12.65 -11.08
C PHE A 35 6.06 -12.34 -9.58
N ALA A 36 6.33 -11.09 -9.22
CA ALA A 36 6.10 -10.55 -7.89
C ALA A 36 5.18 -9.35 -8.03
N LEU A 37 4.06 -9.33 -7.32
CA LEU A 37 3.04 -8.29 -7.46
C LEU A 37 2.80 -7.63 -6.11
N LEU A 38 2.92 -6.31 -6.08
CA LEU A 38 2.55 -5.48 -4.95
C LEU A 38 1.25 -4.76 -5.28
N VAL A 39 0.16 -5.17 -4.60
CA VAL A 39 -1.15 -4.55 -4.74
C VAL A 39 -1.41 -3.66 -3.52
N SER A 40 -1.56 -2.35 -3.73
CA SER A 40 -1.86 -1.38 -2.68
C SER A 40 -2.95 -0.40 -3.12
N PRO A 41 -3.64 0.34 -2.22
CA PRO A 41 -4.66 1.28 -2.67
C PRO A 41 -4.06 2.35 -3.61
N TYR A 42 -4.70 2.64 -4.74
CA TYR A 42 -4.15 3.48 -5.81
C TYR A 42 -3.74 4.86 -5.31
N PHE A 43 -4.66 5.53 -4.60
CA PHE A 43 -4.46 6.86 -4.03
C PHE A 43 -3.47 6.86 -2.85
N GLN A 44 -3.01 5.68 -2.46
CA GLN A 44 -1.97 5.54 -1.46
C GLN A 44 -0.56 5.53 -2.08
N TYR A 45 -0.36 5.38 -3.38
CA TYR A 45 0.96 5.52 -3.97
C TYR A 45 1.46 6.98 -4.01
N PRO A 46 2.78 7.24 -4.03
CA PRO A 46 3.36 8.57 -4.23
C PRO A 46 2.99 9.13 -5.61
N SER A 47 2.35 10.30 -5.68
CA SER A 47 1.75 10.80 -6.93
C SER A 47 2.76 11.36 -7.95
N THR A 48 3.96 11.75 -7.53
CA THR A 48 4.93 12.45 -8.37
C THR A 48 6.21 11.66 -8.56
N ASN A 49 6.97 11.44 -7.49
CA ASN A 49 8.27 10.79 -7.53
C ASN A 49 8.52 10.01 -6.22
N SER A 50 9.16 8.84 -6.34
CA SER A 50 9.62 8.03 -5.21
C SER A 50 10.57 6.93 -5.67
N GLN A 51 11.52 6.59 -4.81
CA GLN A 51 12.42 5.45 -5.00
C GLN A 51 11.69 4.09 -5.04
N ILE A 52 10.40 4.00 -4.64
CA ILE A 52 9.64 2.76 -4.83
C ILE A 52 9.50 2.40 -6.31
N TYR A 53 9.44 3.40 -7.19
CA TYR A 53 9.26 3.19 -8.62
C TYR A 53 10.52 2.64 -9.27
N SER A 54 11.67 3.24 -8.98
CA SER A 54 12.95 2.71 -9.46
C SER A 54 13.23 1.33 -8.88
N SER A 55 12.99 1.14 -7.58
CA SER A 55 13.15 -0.17 -6.93
C SER A 55 12.23 -1.24 -7.51
N SER A 56 11.01 -0.89 -7.92
CA SER A 56 10.08 -1.80 -8.59
C SER A 56 10.62 -2.27 -9.94
N LEU A 57 11.20 -1.36 -10.73
CA LEU A 57 11.84 -1.68 -12.01
C LEU A 57 13.07 -2.58 -11.78
N ASP A 58 13.99 -2.16 -10.91
CA ASP A 58 15.25 -2.87 -10.64
C ASP A 58 15.01 -4.29 -10.10
N ASN A 59 13.95 -4.50 -9.30
CA ASN A 59 13.61 -5.81 -8.73
C ASN A 59 12.56 -6.57 -9.55
N SER A 60 12.11 -6.03 -10.69
CA SER A 60 11.03 -6.61 -11.50
C SER A 60 9.77 -6.97 -10.68
N VAL A 61 9.35 -6.06 -9.79
CA VAL A 61 8.14 -6.19 -8.97
C VAL A 61 7.04 -5.32 -9.57
N CYS A 62 5.92 -5.93 -9.95
CA CYS A 62 4.79 -5.22 -10.53
C CYS A 62 4.03 -4.43 -9.47
N LEU A 63 3.89 -3.12 -9.69
CA LEU A 63 3.04 -2.27 -8.85
C LEU A 63 1.64 -2.24 -9.45
N LEU A 64 0.66 -2.71 -8.70
CA LEU A 64 -0.75 -2.64 -9.05
C LEU A 64 -1.54 -2.05 -7.89
N SER A 65 -2.81 -1.77 -8.15
CA SER A 65 -3.71 -1.32 -7.11
C SER A 65 -4.98 -2.13 -7.02
N TRP A 66 -5.68 -2.03 -5.89
CA TRP A 66 -7.00 -2.62 -5.72
C TRP A 66 -7.98 -2.14 -6.79
N GLU A 67 -7.85 -0.90 -7.23
CA GLU A 67 -8.63 -0.30 -8.32
C GLU A 67 -8.32 -0.93 -9.67
N HIS A 68 -7.07 -1.32 -9.95
CA HIS A 68 -6.75 -2.11 -11.15
C HIS A 68 -7.41 -3.49 -11.10
N ILE A 69 -7.32 -4.17 -9.95
CA ILE A 69 -7.95 -5.48 -9.77
C ILE A 69 -9.47 -5.36 -9.93
N LEU A 70 -10.07 -4.34 -9.31
CA LEU A 70 -11.50 -4.05 -9.46
C LEU A 70 -11.87 -3.79 -10.93
N PHE A 71 -11.03 -3.06 -11.68
CA PHE A 71 -11.28 -2.82 -13.10
C PHE A 71 -11.28 -4.11 -13.92
N LEU A 72 -10.37 -5.04 -13.65
CA LEU A 72 -10.38 -6.36 -14.28
C LEU A 72 -11.66 -7.13 -13.95
N LEU A 73 -12.07 -7.13 -12.67
CA LEU A 73 -13.27 -7.83 -12.20
C LEU A 73 -14.56 -7.26 -12.80
N VAL A 74 -14.75 -5.95 -12.78
CA VAL A 74 -15.95 -5.28 -13.34
C VAL A 74 -16.08 -5.51 -14.85
N ASN A 75 -14.95 -5.67 -15.54
CA ASN A 75 -14.94 -6.00 -16.97
C ASN A 75 -14.98 -7.51 -17.27
N ASN A 76 -15.18 -8.36 -16.24
CA ASN A 76 -15.21 -9.82 -16.35
C ASN A 76 -13.97 -10.40 -17.05
N ILE A 77 -12.80 -9.81 -16.79
CA ILE A 77 -11.54 -10.27 -17.37
C ILE A 77 -11.07 -11.52 -16.64
N VAL A 78 -11.01 -12.62 -17.37
CA VAL A 78 -10.49 -13.91 -16.89
C VAL A 78 -9.48 -14.41 -17.91
N GLU A 79 -8.33 -14.86 -17.42
CA GLU A 79 -7.29 -15.47 -18.26
C GLU A 79 -7.84 -16.72 -18.95
N ASN A 80 -7.54 -16.85 -20.24
CA ASN A 80 -7.93 -18.00 -21.06
C ASN A 80 -6.93 -18.14 -22.23
N ASP A 81 -7.11 -19.18 -23.05
CA ASP A 81 -6.20 -19.50 -24.16
C ASP A 81 -5.99 -18.34 -25.16
N SER A 82 -6.96 -17.42 -25.28
CA SER A 82 -6.89 -16.26 -26.16
C SER A 82 -6.37 -14.98 -25.46
N LEU A 83 -6.43 -14.92 -24.13
CA LEU A 83 -6.05 -13.75 -23.34
C LEU A 83 -5.17 -14.16 -22.15
N SER A 84 -3.85 -14.00 -22.32
CA SER A 84 -2.88 -14.06 -21.23
C SER A 84 -2.73 -12.70 -20.52
N LEU A 85 -2.78 -12.71 -19.18
CA LEU A 85 -2.53 -11.55 -18.30
C LEU A 85 -1.06 -11.44 -17.88
N GLU A 86 -0.21 -12.41 -18.25
CA GLU A 86 1.24 -12.43 -17.97
C GLU A 86 1.90 -11.08 -18.26
N GLN A 87 1.50 -10.45 -19.36
CA GLN A 87 2.03 -9.18 -19.79
C GLN A 87 1.84 -8.07 -18.75
N ILE A 88 0.71 -8.07 -18.02
CA ILE A 88 0.40 -7.12 -16.93
C ILE A 88 1.36 -7.36 -15.77
N TRP A 89 1.56 -8.61 -15.39
CA TRP A 89 2.47 -8.99 -14.31
C TRP A 89 3.92 -8.64 -14.64
N ASN A 90 4.28 -8.69 -15.92
CA ASN A 90 5.61 -8.39 -16.43
C ASN A 90 5.80 -6.91 -16.85
N ALA A 91 4.86 -6.03 -16.49
CA ALA A 91 4.92 -4.60 -16.83
C ALA A 91 6.25 -3.92 -16.42
N PRO A 92 6.87 -4.18 -15.25
CA PRO A 92 8.14 -3.56 -14.87
C PRO A 92 9.26 -3.80 -15.87
N LYS A 93 9.44 -5.04 -16.36
CA LYS A 93 10.47 -5.36 -17.35
C LYS A 93 10.22 -4.69 -18.70
N ARG A 94 8.95 -4.48 -19.06
CA ARG A 94 8.59 -3.76 -20.29
C ARG A 94 8.88 -2.27 -20.17
N ILE A 95 8.53 -1.66 -19.04
CA ILE A 95 8.79 -0.25 -18.74
C ILE A 95 10.30 0.01 -18.66
N GLU A 96 11.06 -0.89 -18.04
CA GLU A 96 12.52 -0.77 -17.93
C GLU A 96 13.22 -0.75 -19.31
N ARG A 97 12.71 -1.55 -20.26
CA ARG A 97 13.23 -1.66 -21.62
C ARG A 97 12.76 -0.54 -22.56
N ASP A 98 11.81 0.30 -22.14
CA ASP A 98 11.32 1.40 -22.96
C ASP A 98 12.38 2.51 -23.03
N SER A 99 12.98 2.68 -24.20
CA SER A 99 14.02 3.67 -24.46
C SER A 99 13.54 5.12 -24.33
N LYS A 100 12.22 5.35 -24.24
CA LYS A 100 11.63 6.68 -24.01
C LYS A 100 11.68 7.10 -22.54
N ILE A 101 11.87 6.16 -21.62
CA ILE A 101 11.98 6.47 -20.19
C ILE A 101 13.47 6.56 -19.85
N ALA A 102 13.96 7.78 -19.70
CA ALA A 102 15.34 8.00 -19.30
C ALA A 102 15.61 7.37 -17.92
N TYR A 103 16.83 6.90 -17.69
CA TYR A 103 17.21 6.33 -16.39
C TYR A 103 16.93 7.29 -15.22
N ALA A 104 17.15 8.60 -15.44
CA ALA A 104 16.87 9.66 -14.47
C ALA A 104 15.37 9.74 -14.08
N ASP A 105 14.46 9.32 -14.96
CA ASP A 105 13.01 9.40 -14.77
C ASP A 105 12.40 8.15 -14.12
N ARG A 106 13.21 7.13 -13.82
CA ARG A 106 12.73 5.86 -13.24
C ARG A 106 12.14 5.99 -11.83
N GLN A 107 12.38 7.12 -11.15
CA GLN A 107 11.74 7.44 -9.88
C GLN A 107 10.40 8.16 -10.04
N ASN A 108 10.04 8.59 -11.24
CA ASN A 108 8.76 9.26 -11.48
C ASN A 108 7.60 8.26 -11.37
N CYS A 109 6.39 8.80 -11.15
CA CYS A 109 5.18 8.01 -11.04
C CYS A 109 4.94 7.17 -12.30
N LEU A 110 4.93 5.85 -12.14
CA LEU A 110 4.77 4.89 -13.25
C LEU A 110 3.30 4.59 -13.57
N PHE A 111 2.36 5.02 -12.74
CA PHE A 111 0.94 4.69 -12.91
C PHE A 111 0.34 5.13 -14.26
N PRO A 112 0.65 6.30 -14.85
CA PRO A 112 0.15 6.61 -16.18
C PRO A 112 0.51 5.54 -17.23
N TYR A 113 1.71 4.96 -17.15
CA TYR A 113 2.16 3.88 -18.03
C TYR A 113 1.46 2.56 -17.69
N ILE A 114 1.37 2.21 -16.41
CA ILE A 114 0.72 0.98 -15.94
C ILE A 114 -0.77 0.97 -16.30
N ASN A 115 -1.48 2.08 -16.06
CA ASN A 115 -2.90 2.21 -16.36
C ASN A 115 -3.16 1.98 -17.85
N LYS A 116 -2.37 2.66 -18.71
CA LYS A 116 -2.47 2.50 -20.16
C LYS A 116 -2.19 1.05 -20.56
N PHE A 117 -1.14 0.45 -20.00
CA PHE A 117 -0.76 -0.92 -20.30
C PHE A 117 -1.85 -1.93 -19.93
N VAL A 118 -2.45 -1.79 -18.75
CA VAL A 118 -3.58 -2.62 -18.31
C VAL A 118 -4.75 -2.47 -19.28
N CYS A 119 -5.14 -1.23 -19.61
CA CYS A 119 -6.25 -0.94 -20.52
C CYS A 119 -6.00 -1.52 -21.92
N ASP A 120 -4.83 -1.28 -22.49
CA ASP A 120 -4.43 -1.79 -23.81
C ASP A 120 -4.49 -3.32 -23.82
N ARG A 121 -4.05 -3.98 -22.73
CA ARG A 121 -4.03 -5.45 -22.67
C ARG A 121 -5.42 -6.06 -22.68
N ILE A 122 -6.39 -5.41 -22.04
CA ILE A 122 -7.79 -5.90 -21.98
C ILE A 122 -8.69 -5.23 -23.03
N SER A 123 -8.10 -4.51 -23.99
CA SER A 123 -8.81 -3.78 -25.05
C SER A 123 -9.87 -2.79 -24.52
N LYS A 124 -9.56 -2.10 -23.44
CA LYS A 124 -10.40 -1.03 -22.86
C LYS A 124 -9.77 0.33 -23.05
N LYS A 125 -10.59 1.38 -23.00
CA LYS A 125 -10.10 2.75 -23.12
C LYS A 125 -9.59 3.23 -21.76
N ILE A 126 -8.57 4.08 -21.77
CA ILE A 126 -8.06 4.69 -20.54
C ILE A 126 -9.14 5.51 -19.82
N GLN A 127 -10.06 6.11 -20.58
CA GLN A 127 -11.20 6.86 -20.04
C GLN A 127 -12.11 5.98 -19.18
N ASP A 128 -12.31 4.71 -19.55
CA ASP A 128 -13.14 3.77 -18.78
C ASP A 128 -12.52 3.54 -17.38
N PHE A 129 -11.18 3.46 -17.31
CA PHE A 129 -10.47 3.32 -16.05
C PHE A 129 -10.49 4.61 -15.22
N GLU A 130 -10.35 5.77 -15.87
CA GLU A 130 -10.46 7.07 -15.21
C GLU A 130 -11.85 7.31 -14.60
N GLU A 131 -12.91 6.85 -15.28
CA GLU A 131 -14.28 6.86 -14.76
C GLU A 131 -14.44 5.95 -13.54
N LEU A 132 -13.89 4.72 -13.58
CA LEU A 132 -13.84 3.85 -12.40
C LEU A 132 -13.11 4.54 -11.23
N LEU A 133 -11.96 5.16 -11.47
CA LEU A 133 -11.21 5.87 -10.43
C LEU A 133 -12.01 7.02 -9.83
N LYS A 134 -12.82 7.74 -10.62
CA LYS A 134 -13.74 8.77 -10.10
C LYS A 134 -14.80 8.16 -9.18
N SER A 135 -15.40 7.03 -9.55
CA SER A 135 -16.34 6.31 -8.68
C SER A 135 -15.68 5.86 -7.39
N CYS A 136 -14.50 5.24 -7.47
CA CYS A 136 -13.74 4.81 -6.30
C CYS A 136 -13.44 5.96 -5.34
N LYS A 137 -13.15 7.18 -5.83
CA LYS A 137 -12.94 8.35 -4.97
C LYS A 137 -14.20 8.70 -4.17
N ILE A 138 -15.38 8.62 -4.78
CA ILE A 138 -16.65 8.88 -4.09
C ILE A 138 -16.88 7.85 -2.99
N ASP A 139 -16.63 6.57 -3.27
CA ASP A 139 -16.81 5.50 -2.28
C ASP A 139 -15.79 5.59 -1.14
N ILE A 140 -14.54 5.93 -1.46
CA ILE A 140 -13.50 6.19 -0.46
C ILE A 140 -13.86 7.39 0.42
N ALA A 141 -14.43 8.46 -0.14
CA ALA A 141 -14.87 9.62 0.63
C ALA A 141 -15.99 9.24 1.61
N LYS A 142 -17.04 8.55 1.13
CA LYS A 142 -18.12 8.02 1.97
C LYS A 142 -17.59 7.11 3.08
N ARG A 143 -16.64 6.23 2.74
CA ARG A 143 -16.00 5.37 3.74
C ARG A 143 -15.25 6.20 4.77
N GLY A 144 -14.55 7.25 4.35
CA GLY A 144 -13.89 8.21 5.22
C GLY A 144 -14.83 8.84 6.24
N ASP A 145 -16.03 9.25 5.82
CA ASP A 145 -17.04 9.81 6.73
C ASP A 145 -17.46 8.80 7.81
N CYS A 146 -17.64 7.52 7.44
CA CYS A 146 -17.92 6.46 8.41
C CYS A 146 -16.77 6.24 9.41
N GLU A 147 -15.52 6.28 8.94
CA GLU A 147 -14.34 6.14 9.82
C GLU A 147 -14.22 7.34 10.80
N ILE A 148 -14.53 8.56 10.34
CA ILE A 148 -14.59 9.75 11.20
C ILE A 148 -15.66 9.57 12.28
N GLN A 149 -16.87 9.17 11.90
CA GLN A 149 -17.96 8.94 12.85
C GLN A 149 -17.61 7.87 13.89
N HIS A 150 -16.94 6.80 13.48
CA HIS A 150 -16.46 5.77 14.40
C HIS A 150 -15.47 6.36 15.43
N ILE A 151 -14.49 7.14 14.96
CA ILE A 151 -13.50 7.80 15.83
C ILE A 151 -14.19 8.78 16.81
N ASP A 152 -15.15 9.57 16.35
CA ASP A 152 -15.91 10.48 17.23
C ASP A 152 -16.68 9.73 18.31
N THR A 153 -17.22 8.56 17.96
CA THR A 153 -17.91 7.69 18.92
C THR A 153 -16.94 7.17 19.99
N GLU A 154 -15.76 6.70 19.58
CA GLU A 154 -14.70 6.26 20.50
C GLU A 154 -14.22 7.39 21.42
N ILE A 155 -14.06 8.61 20.90
CA ILE A 155 -13.72 9.79 21.71
C ILE A 155 -14.77 10.03 22.79
N ASN A 156 -16.06 9.93 22.46
CA ASN A 156 -17.14 10.12 23.42
C ASN A 156 -17.19 9.02 24.48
N ILE A 157 -16.91 7.76 24.09
CA ILE A 157 -16.78 6.65 25.03
C ILE A 157 -15.65 6.92 26.03
N ILE A 158 -14.47 7.34 25.54
CA ILE A 158 -13.30 7.62 26.38
C ILE A 158 -13.57 8.79 27.33
N LYS A 159 -14.25 9.85 26.87
CA LYS A 159 -14.66 10.99 27.72
C LYS A 159 -15.56 10.56 28.88
N GLY A 160 -16.32 9.48 28.73
CA GLY A 160 -17.19 8.92 29.76
C GLY A 160 -16.51 7.98 30.75
N PHE A 161 -15.19 7.76 30.67
CA PHE A 161 -14.50 6.85 31.59
C PHE A 161 -14.40 7.40 33.01
N SER A 162 -14.49 6.51 34.01
CA SER A 162 -14.08 6.84 35.37
C SER A 162 -12.57 7.10 35.41
N ARG A 163 -12.11 7.78 36.47
CA ARG A 163 -10.69 8.04 36.68
C ARG A 163 -9.87 6.74 36.68
N GLU A 164 -10.35 5.71 37.34
CA GLU A 164 -9.68 4.41 37.46
C GLU A 164 -9.58 3.73 36.10
N LYS A 165 -10.69 3.69 35.35
CA LYS A 165 -10.71 3.09 34.01
C LYS A 165 -9.80 3.83 33.04
N ALA A 166 -9.81 5.17 33.07
CA ALA A 166 -8.94 6.00 32.24
C ALA A 166 -7.45 5.76 32.54
N VAL A 167 -7.08 5.65 33.82
CA VAL A 167 -5.71 5.35 34.24
C VAL A 167 -5.28 3.97 33.75
N LEU A 168 -6.13 2.94 33.90
CA LEU A 168 -5.83 1.58 33.44
C LEU A 168 -5.65 1.51 31.91
N GLU A 169 -6.57 2.10 31.13
CA GLU A 169 -6.44 2.15 29.68
C GLU A 169 -5.24 2.99 29.21
N LEU A 170 -4.85 4.02 29.97
CA LEU A 170 -3.63 4.78 29.68
C LEU A 170 -2.35 3.95 29.91
N ILE A 171 -2.29 3.15 30.97
CA ILE A 171 -1.17 2.24 31.24
C ILE A 171 -1.07 1.21 30.10
N LYS A 172 -2.20 0.63 29.72
CA LYS A 172 -2.32 -0.38 28.65
C LYS A 172 -1.98 0.17 27.27
N SER A 173 -2.54 1.31 26.87
CA SER A 173 -2.26 1.93 25.57
C SER A 173 -0.79 2.33 25.38
N ARG A 174 -0.11 2.71 26.48
CA ARG A 174 1.34 2.98 26.47
C ARG A 174 2.20 1.72 26.52
N LYS A 175 1.60 0.55 26.72
CA LYS A 175 2.25 -0.75 26.82
C LYS A 175 3.37 -0.77 27.86
N LEU A 176 3.14 -0.16 29.02
CA LEU A 176 4.19 0.07 30.02
C LEU A 176 4.66 -1.25 30.65
N GLU A 177 3.74 -2.16 30.90
CA GLU A 177 4.03 -3.47 31.48
C GLU A 177 4.83 -4.35 30.50
N GLU A 178 4.48 -4.36 29.21
CA GLU A 178 5.23 -5.11 28.19
C GLU A 178 6.63 -4.55 27.98
N ARG A 179 6.81 -3.23 28.10
CA ARG A 179 8.14 -2.60 28.05
C ARG A 179 9.02 -3.06 29.21
N ILE A 180 8.47 -3.07 30.43
CA ILE A 180 9.19 -3.59 31.60
C ILE A 180 9.57 -5.06 31.39
N SER A 181 8.62 -5.88 30.92
CA SER A 181 8.85 -7.30 30.65
C SER A 181 9.95 -7.52 29.61
N SER A 182 9.93 -6.76 28.51
CA SER A 182 10.94 -6.84 27.45
C SER A 182 12.34 -6.49 27.97
N ILE A 183 12.47 -5.44 28.78
CA ILE A 183 13.74 -5.04 29.39
C ILE A 183 14.25 -6.14 30.32
N LYS A 184 13.39 -6.66 31.20
CA LYS A 184 13.77 -7.75 32.12
C LYS A 184 14.23 -8.99 31.37
N SER A 185 13.51 -9.38 30.31
CA SER A 185 13.87 -10.53 29.48
C SER A 185 15.24 -10.35 28.81
N PHE A 186 15.50 -9.15 28.30
CA PHE A 186 16.79 -8.84 27.68
C PHE A 186 17.93 -8.89 28.71
N VAL A 187 17.77 -8.24 29.86
CA VAL A 187 18.78 -8.27 30.94
C VAL A 187 19.07 -9.70 31.38
N LYS A 188 18.04 -10.52 31.58
CA LYS A 188 18.21 -11.93 31.95
C LYS A 188 18.95 -12.77 30.90
N SER A 189 18.82 -12.43 29.61
CA SER A 189 19.55 -13.14 28.55
C SER A 189 21.04 -12.82 28.48
N LEU A 190 21.49 -11.79 29.22
CA LEU A 190 22.89 -11.38 29.32
C LEU A 190 23.61 -12.01 30.52
N GLU A 191 22.86 -12.63 31.44
CA GLU A 191 23.37 -13.42 32.57
C GLU A 191 23.55 -14.89 32.16
#